data_AF-A0A2I0N003-F1
#
_entry.id   AF-A0A2I0N003-F1
#
_cell.length_a   1.000
_cell.length_b   1.000
_cell.length_c   1.000
_cell.angle_alpha   90.00
_cell.angle_beta   90.00
_cell.angle_gamma   90.00
#
_symmetry.space_group_name_H-M   'P 1'
#
loop_
_entity.id
_entity.type
_entity.pdbx_description
1 polymer ?
#
loop_
_entity_poly.entity_id
_entity_poly.type
_entity_poly.pdbx_seq_one_letter_code
_entity_poly.pdbx_strand_id
1 'polypeptide(L)'
;MTQCIVCGKAGDKHHVIHKAEGGLDTPLNIIYLCPEHHRGPLGPHRNEEVDQGYKKEMQQRLEQLFSKKYYSALEIRGLSQLSHSMMKKFIKSTHRYKEGYQREDIIFFLMGGNCYRYEEPLMLQLAEQF
;
A
#
# COMPACT_ATOMS: atom_id res chain seq x y z
N MET A 1 2.65 9.07 -20.94
CA MET A 1 1.85 9.95 -20.06
C MET A 1 1.37 9.12 -18.89
N THR A 2 1.41 9.67 -17.68
CA THR A 2 0.83 9.05 -16.50
C THR A 2 -0.67 9.33 -16.50
N GLN A 3 -1.48 8.27 -16.55
CA GLN A 3 -2.93 8.36 -16.74
C GLN A 3 -3.65 8.16 -15.41
N CYS A 4 -4.75 8.89 -15.24
CA CYS A 4 -5.66 8.72 -14.13
C CYS A 4 -6.20 7.28 -14.12
N ILE A 5 -6.04 6.59 -12.99
CA ILE A 5 -6.50 5.20 -12.86
C ILE A 5 -8.02 5.05 -12.96
N VAL A 6 -8.78 6.13 -12.75
CA VAL A 6 -10.26 6.11 -12.79
C VAL A 6 -10.81 6.37 -14.18
N CYS A 7 -10.23 7.32 -14.95
CA CYS A 7 -10.83 7.76 -16.22
C CYS A 7 -9.85 7.90 -17.40
N GLY A 8 -8.58 7.55 -17.23
CA GLY A 8 -7.57 7.55 -18.32
C GLY A 8 -7.06 8.93 -18.77
N LYS A 9 -7.65 10.03 -18.28
CA LYS A 9 -7.15 11.41 -18.53
C LYS A 9 -5.74 11.59 -17.94
N ALA A 10 -5.03 12.65 -18.33
CA ALA A 10 -3.74 12.98 -17.71
C ALA A 10 -3.88 13.11 -16.18
N GLY A 11 -2.99 12.46 -15.44
CA GLY A 11 -3.03 12.39 -13.97
C GLY A 11 -1.74 12.87 -13.31
N ASP A 12 -1.91 13.53 -12.17
CA ASP A 12 -0.84 13.92 -11.27
C ASP A 12 -0.51 12.76 -10.32
N LYS A 13 0.74 12.72 -9.86
CA LYS A 13 1.20 11.78 -8.82
C LYS A 13 0.43 12.02 -7.52
N HIS A 14 -0.10 10.93 -6.95
CA HIS A 14 -0.72 10.89 -5.64
C HIS A 14 -0.06 9.77 -4.81
N HIS A 15 0.33 10.09 -3.57
CA HIS A 15 0.85 9.09 -2.64
C HIS A 15 -0.30 8.50 -1.85
N VAL A 16 -0.55 7.19 -1.97
CA VAL A 16 -1.67 6.51 -1.32
C VAL A 16 -1.55 6.54 0.20
N ILE A 17 -0.37 6.24 0.73
CA ILE A 17 0.00 6.51 2.11
C ILE A 17 0.74 7.83 2.14
N HIS A 18 0.18 8.80 2.84
CA HIS A 18 0.79 10.13 2.92
C HIS A 18 2.09 10.09 3.72
N LYS A 19 3.02 10.99 3.39
CA LYS A 19 4.30 11.11 4.12
C LYS A 19 4.12 11.29 5.63
N ALA A 20 3.08 12.03 6.04
CA ALA A 20 2.75 12.25 7.45
C ALA A 20 2.30 10.96 8.17
N GLU A 21 1.80 9.98 7.43
CA GLU A 21 1.33 8.67 7.91
C GLU A 21 2.43 7.60 7.81
N GLY A 22 3.68 7.98 7.51
CA GLY A 22 4.80 7.06 7.31
C GLY A 22 5.00 6.60 5.86
N GLY A 23 4.25 7.18 4.92
CA GLY A 23 4.30 6.86 3.50
C GLY A 23 5.68 6.97 2.88
N LEU A 24 6.00 5.99 2.04
CA LEU A 24 7.29 5.83 1.38
C LEU A 24 7.23 6.40 -0.05
N ASP A 25 8.30 7.03 -0.53
CA ASP A 25 8.40 7.46 -1.92
C ASP A 25 8.89 6.31 -2.80
N THR A 26 7.99 5.38 -3.10
CA THR A 26 8.21 4.20 -3.94
C THR A 26 7.13 4.12 -5.02
N PRO A 27 7.42 3.56 -6.21
CA PRO A 27 6.40 3.26 -7.21
C PRO A 27 5.18 2.51 -6.67
N LEU A 28 5.34 1.68 -5.64
CA LEU A 28 4.24 0.93 -5.02
C LEU A 28 3.24 1.80 -4.26
N ASN A 29 3.67 2.97 -3.78
CA ASN A 29 2.84 3.91 -3.01
C ASN A 29 2.30 5.04 -3.89
N ILE A 30 2.39 4.91 -5.22
CA ILE A 30 2.04 5.96 -6.17
C ILE A 30 0.91 5.48 -7.06
N ILE A 31 -0.15 6.28 -7.12
CA ILE A 31 -1.16 6.22 -8.18
C ILE A 31 -1.21 7.56 -8.90
N TYR A 32 -1.89 7.58 -10.05
CA TYR A 32 -2.08 8.80 -10.83
C TYR A 32 -3.56 9.13 -10.89
N LEU A 33 -3.90 10.39 -10.62
CA LEU A 33 -5.27 10.89 -10.57
C LEU A 33 -5.38 12.23 -11.29
N CYS A 34 -6.40 12.40 -12.13
CA CYS A 34 -6.68 13.70 -12.75
C CYS A 34 -7.19 14.69 -11.68
N PRO A 35 -7.22 16.01 -11.94
CA PRO A 35 -7.62 17.01 -10.94
C PRO A 35 -8.96 16.71 -10.25
N GLU A 36 -9.93 16.19 -11.01
CA GLU A 36 -11.26 15.79 -10.54
C GLU A 36 -11.20 14.62 -9.55
N HIS A 37 -10.56 13.49 -9.91
CA HIS A 37 -10.45 12.32 -9.05
C HIS A 37 -9.38 12.45 -7.95
N HIS A 38 -8.51 13.46 -8.02
CA HIS A 38 -7.49 13.73 -7.02
C HIS A 38 -8.02 14.67 -5.92
N ARG A 39 -8.58 15.82 -6.33
CA ARG A 39 -8.93 16.94 -5.44
C ARG A 39 -10.40 17.36 -5.50
N GLY A 40 -11.18 16.75 -6.39
CA GLY A 40 -12.62 16.97 -6.47
C GLY A 40 -13.37 16.38 -5.27
N PRO A 41 -14.70 16.53 -5.21
CA PRO A 41 -15.51 16.12 -4.07
C PRO A 41 -15.40 14.63 -3.71
N LEU A 42 -15.16 13.78 -4.71
CA LEU A 42 -14.97 12.34 -4.55
C LEU A 42 -13.50 11.91 -4.64
N GLY A 43 -12.56 12.86 -4.57
CA GLY A 43 -11.12 12.56 -4.55
C GLY A 43 -10.62 12.24 -3.14
N PRO A 44 -9.51 11.51 -2.99
CA PRO A 44 -8.99 11.06 -1.69
C PRO A 44 -8.60 12.23 -0.77
N HIS A 45 -8.33 13.42 -1.32
CA HIS A 45 -8.07 14.60 -0.49
C HIS A 45 -9.31 15.16 0.23
N ARG A 46 -10.52 14.77 -0.19
CA ARG A 46 -11.79 15.30 0.34
C ARG A 46 -12.76 14.22 0.78
N ASN A 47 -12.55 12.97 0.36
CA ASN A 47 -13.38 11.84 0.71
C ASN A 47 -12.52 10.75 1.37
N GLU A 48 -12.72 10.58 2.68
CA GLU A 48 -11.98 9.61 3.49
C GLU A 48 -12.25 8.16 3.08
N GLU A 49 -13.48 7.84 2.66
CA GLU A 49 -13.83 6.49 2.19
C GLU A 49 -13.02 6.12 0.94
N VAL A 50 -12.87 7.07 0.01
CA VAL A 50 -12.06 6.88 -1.21
C VAL A 50 -10.57 6.74 -0.86
N ASP A 51 -10.06 7.55 0.05
CA ASP A 51 -8.67 7.46 0.55
C ASP A 51 -8.40 6.09 1.20
N GLN A 52 -9.27 5.66 2.11
CA GLN A 52 -9.19 4.34 2.73
C GLN A 52 -9.31 3.21 1.69
N GLY A 53 -10.16 3.38 0.66
CA GLY A 53 -10.28 2.46 -0.46
C GLY A 53 -8.93 2.23 -1.17
N TYR A 54 -8.24 3.31 -1.54
CA TYR A 54 -6.91 3.19 -2.17
C TYR A 54 -5.87 2.56 -1.26
N LYS A 55 -5.92 2.85 0.05
CA LYS A 55 -5.04 2.24 1.06
C LYS A 55 -5.27 0.72 1.17
N LYS A 56 -6.53 0.27 1.22
CA LYS A 56 -6.90 -1.15 1.19
C LYS A 56 -6.44 -1.83 -0.10
N GLU A 57 -6.63 -1.18 -1.26
CA GLU A 57 -6.19 -1.71 -2.56
C GLU A 57 -4.66 -1.80 -2.67
N MET A 58 -3.92 -0.82 -2.14
CA MET A 58 -2.46 -0.89 -2.05
C MET A 58 -2.02 -2.07 -1.19
N GLN A 59 -2.63 -2.28 -0.01
CA GLN A 59 -2.32 -3.42 0.84
C GLN A 59 -2.57 -4.76 0.11
N GLN A 60 -3.69 -4.90 -0.59
CA GLN A 60 -4.00 -6.11 -1.38
C GLN A 60 -2.96 -6.36 -2.47
N ARG A 61 -2.52 -5.31 -3.18
CA ARG A 61 -1.45 -5.43 -4.19
C ARG A 61 -0.13 -5.87 -3.57
N LEU A 62 0.22 -5.36 -2.38
CA LEU A 62 1.40 -5.80 -1.65
C LEU A 62 1.27 -7.27 -1.20
N GLU A 63 0.11 -7.67 -0.71
CA GLU A 63 -0.18 -9.03 -0.29
C GLU A 63 -0.07 -10.04 -1.43
N GLN A 64 -0.48 -9.66 -2.64
CA GLN A 64 -0.32 -10.44 -3.86
C GLN A 64 1.14 -10.46 -4.34
N LEU A 65 1.83 -9.31 -4.32
CA LEU A 65 3.23 -9.18 -4.72
C LEU A 65 4.16 -10.01 -3.81
N PHE A 66 3.89 -9.98 -2.52
CA PHE A 66 4.63 -10.74 -1.51
C PHE A 66 3.89 -12.03 -1.14
N SER A 67 3.75 -12.98 -2.06
CA SER A 67 3.02 -14.25 -1.86
C SER A 67 3.70 -15.33 -0.96
N LYS A 68 5.03 -15.33 -0.85
CA LYS A 68 5.81 -16.20 0.07
C LYS A 68 5.73 -15.72 1.53
N LYS A 69 5.99 -16.63 2.47
CA LYS A 69 6.08 -16.30 3.92
C LYS A 69 7.33 -15.51 4.30
N TYR A 70 8.46 -15.77 3.64
CA TYR A 70 9.74 -15.12 3.95
C TYR A 70 10.44 -14.63 2.68
N TYR A 71 11.20 -13.55 2.82
CA TYR A 71 12.00 -12.96 1.75
C TYR A 71 13.41 -12.60 2.20
N SER A 72 14.37 -12.74 1.29
CA SER A 72 15.69 -12.16 1.43
C SER A 72 15.67 -10.65 1.19
N ALA A 73 16.69 -9.94 1.70
CA ALA A 73 16.86 -8.51 1.44
C ALA A 73 16.95 -8.17 -0.06
N LEU A 74 17.51 -9.08 -0.87
CA LEU A 74 17.63 -8.90 -2.32
C LEU A 74 16.27 -9.00 -3.01
N GLU A 75 15.45 -10.00 -2.65
CA GLU A 75 14.10 -10.14 -3.18
C GLU A 75 13.23 -8.94 -2.80
N ILE A 76 13.30 -8.49 -1.53
CA ILE A 76 12.55 -7.32 -1.07
C ILE A 76 12.92 -6.11 -1.91
N ARG A 77 14.21 -5.84 -2.10
CA ARG A 77 14.67 -4.70 -2.92
C ARG A 77 14.21 -4.81 -4.37
N GLY A 78 14.23 -6.03 -4.95
CA GLY A 78 13.78 -6.28 -6.32
C GLY A 78 12.29 -6.03 -6.50
N LEU A 79 11.45 -6.52 -5.57
CA LEU A 79 10.00 -6.39 -5.64
C LEU A 79 9.51 -4.98 -5.28
N SER A 80 10.07 -4.40 -4.22
CA SER A 80 9.62 -3.10 -3.69
C SER A 80 10.26 -1.88 -4.34
N GLN A 81 11.38 -2.08 -5.05
CA GLN A 81 12.21 -1.02 -5.62
C GLN A 81 12.61 0.07 -4.60
N LEU A 82 12.73 -0.31 -3.32
CA LEU A 82 13.17 0.61 -2.29
C LEU A 82 14.57 1.14 -2.59
N SER A 83 14.76 2.44 -2.35
CA SER A 83 16.08 3.05 -2.42
C SER A 83 17.01 2.49 -1.35
N HIS A 84 18.31 2.66 -1.54
CA HIS A 84 19.32 2.13 -0.61
C HIS A 84 19.15 2.67 0.82
N SER A 85 18.75 3.94 0.99
CA SER A 85 18.49 4.54 2.30
C SER A 85 17.27 3.92 2.98
N MET A 86 16.22 3.63 2.22
CA MET A 86 15.01 3.01 2.76
C MET A 86 15.22 1.54 3.10
N MET A 87 16.02 0.83 2.30
CA MET A 87 16.41 -0.54 2.62
C MET A 87 17.21 -0.60 3.93
N LYS A 88 18.12 0.36 4.17
CA LYS A 88 18.82 0.48 5.46
C LYS A 88 17.85 0.72 6.62
N LYS A 89 16.85 1.58 6.43
CA LYS A 89 15.81 1.83 7.44
C LYS A 89 15.04 0.54 7.74
N PHE A 90 14.59 -0.17 6.71
CA PHE A 90 13.87 -1.44 6.82
C PHE A 90 14.67 -2.48 7.62
N ILE A 91 15.93 -2.72 7.25
CA ILE A 91 16.80 -3.70 7.93
C ILE A 91 16.97 -3.33 9.41
N LYS A 92 17.10 -2.04 9.73
CA LYS A 92 17.25 -1.58 11.12
C LYS A 92 15.97 -1.72 11.94
N SER A 93 14.80 -1.56 11.31
CA SER A 93 13.51 -1.54 12.01
C SER A 93 12.79 -2.88 12.04
N THR A 94 13.29 -3.90 11.34
CA THR A 94 12.56 -5.16 11.10
C THR A 94 13.37 -6.36 11.55
N HIS A 95 12.72 -7.30 12.25
CA HIS A 95 13.38 -8.52 12.68
C HIS A 95 13.71 -9.42 11.50
N ARG A 96 14.91 -10.01 11.50
CA ARG A 96 15.34 -10.99 10.51
C ARG A 96 15.36 -12.38 11.13
N TYR A 97 14.53 -13.26 10.59
CA TYR A 97 14.53 -14.69 10.89
C TYR A 97 15.62 -15.42 10.11
N LYS A 98 15.86 -16.69 10.44
CA LYS A 98 16.84 -17.53 9.74
C LYS A 98 16.53 -17.63 8.24
N GLU A 99 15.24 -17.71 7.91
CA GLU A 99 14.68 -17.84 6.57
C GLU A 99 14.62 -16.50 5.81
N GLY A 100 14.66 -15.36 6.52
CA GLY A 100 14.52 -14.03 5.94
C GLY A 100 13.63 -13.10 6.76
N TYR A 101 13.03 -12.11 6.11
CA TYR A 101 12.05 -11.22 6.71
C TYR A 101 10.64 -11.75 6.45
N GLN A 102 9.77 -11.70 7.46
CA GLN A 102 8.38 -12.11 7.29
C GLN A 102 7.63 -11.17 6.36
N ARG A 103 6.74 -11.77 5.57
CA ARG A 103 5.83 -11.06 4.66
C ARG A 103 5.09 -9.93 5.36
N GLU A 104 4.52 -10.21 6.52
CA GLU A 104 3.66 -9.30 7.27
C GLU A 104 4.45 -8.04 7.70
N ASP A 105 5.69 -8.22 8.17
CA ASP A 105 6.57 -7.12 8.54
C ASP A 105 6.98 -6.25 7.34
N ILE A 106 7.21 -6.88 6.18
CA ILE A 106 7.53 -6.17 4.93
C ILE A 106 6.35 -5.30 4.51
N ILE A 107 5.14 -5.87 4.49
CA ILE A 107 3.92 -5.16 4.10
C ILE A 107 3.65 -4.03 5.09
N PHE A 108 3.76 -4.29 6.39
CA PHE A 108 3.56 -3.29 7.44
C PHE A 108 4.52 -2.09 7.27
N PHE A 109 5.80 -2.36 6.98
CA PHE A 109 6.77 -1.30 6.69
C PHE A 109 6.40 -0.49 5.44
N LEU A 110 6.00 -1.16 4.34
CA LEU A 110 5.62 -0.51 3.08
C LEU A 110 4.33 0.31 3.19
N MET A 111 3.43 -0.08 4.09
CA MET A 111 2.19 0.63 4.43
C MET A 111 2.40 1.76 5.46
N GLY A 112 3.66 2.14 5.74
CA GLY A 112 3.98 3.23 6.66
C GLY A 112 3.76 2.90 8.14
N GLY A 113 3.67 1.61 8.49
CA GLY A 113 3.35 1.16 9.84
C GLY A 113 1.85 1.10 10.13
N ASN A 114 1.02 0.99 9.08
CA ASN A 114 -0.43 0.82 9.20
C ASN A 114 -0.86 -0.52 8.60
N CYS A 115 -1.99 -1.04 9.09
CA CYS A 115 -2.66 -2.19 8.52
C CYS A 115 -4.15 -1.89 8.44
N TYR A 116 -4.73 -2.11 7.26
CA TYR A 116 -6.12 -1.84 6.98
C TYR A 116 -6.87 -3.16 7.00
N ARG A 117 -7.92 -3.23 7.81
CA ARG A 117 -8.78 -4.43 7.87
C ARG A 117 -9.64 -4.48 6.61
N TYR A 118 -9.75 -5.66 6.03
CA TYR A 118 -10.82 -5.95 5.11
C TYR A 118 -12.10 -6.07 5.94
N GLU A 119 -13.11 -5.26 5.62
CA GLU A 119 -14.42 -5.49 6.18
C GLU A 119 -14.94 -6.80 5.60
N GLU A 120 -15.27 -7.76 6.47
CA GLU A 120 -16.02 -8.93 6.04
C GLU A 120 -17.35 -8.45 5.43
N PRO A 121 -17.76 -8.95 4.26
CA PRO A 121 -19.09 -8.66 3.72
C PRO A 121 -20.14 -8.93 4.79
N LEU A 122 -21.07 -7.98 5.01
CA LEU A 122 -22.17 -8.08 5.98
C LEU A 122 -22.94 -9.41 5.89
N MET A 123 -22.93 -10.05 4.71
CA MET A 123 -23.51 -11.36 4.42
C MET A 123 -22.93 -12.50 5.27
N LEU A 124 -21.64 -12.46 5.64
CA LEU A 124 -21.01 -13.51 6.46
C LEU A 124 -21.33 -13.34 7.96
N GLN A 125 -21.54 -12.11 8.43
CA GLN A 125 -21.90 -11.83 9.82
C GLN A 125 -23.31 -12.29 10.19
N LEU A 126 -24.20 -12.41 9.20
CA LEU A 126 -25.56 -12.93 9.37
C LEU A 126 -25.61 -14.47 9.30
N ALA A 127 -24.65 -15.11 8.62
CA ALA A 127 -24.57 -16.56 8.50
C ALA A 127 -24.12 -17.26 9.80
N GLU A 128 -23.52 -16.51 10.73
CA GLU A 128 -23.14 -17.01 12.07
C GLU A 128 -24.25 -16.85 13.11
N GLN A 129 -25.42 -16.31 12.72
CA GLN A 129 -26.58 -16.12 13.58
C GLN A 129 -27.70 -17.15 13.32
N PHE A 130 -27.45 -18.15 12.47
CA PHE A 130 -28.37 -19.25 12.15
C PHE A 130 -27.71 -20.62 12.32
#